data_AF-A0A7V1AGD5-F1
#
_entry.id   AF-A0A7V1AGD5-F1
#
_cell.length_a   1.000
_cell.length_b   1.000
_cell.length_c   1.000
_cell.angle_alpha   90.00
_cell.angle_beta   90.00
_cell.angle_gamma   90.00
#
_symmetry.space_group_name_H-M   'P 1'
#
loop_
_entity.id
_entity.type
_entity.pdbx_description
1 polymer ?
#
loop_
_entity_poly.entity_id
_entity_poly.type
_entity_poly.pdbx_seq_one_letter_code
_entity_poly.pdbx_strand_id
1 'polypeptide(L)'
;MKVKSIGYRLMESLTKDQIAHVLDTAFTLLKNKKTDELLQKLNKDVAATLTRLLSPETSSPQEISSDEKLIEKWNHLWDEWHEIVFEVGNEKGKYVYQEHHWEQPYFDGYALASDLDKVAEKMLPFLDKIYKLRVEEDKLFEQEILDIEFQINEYPDWMGAEHEECYLESAATRCVLKWEWLAAGSAETFVKRILEIEKGLSRVMANMPYGWRLRENCIRQPVEKLLLNGK
;
A
#
# COMPACT_ATOMS: atom_id res chain seq x y z
N MET A 1 -30.87 -22.77 -22.35
CA MET A 1 -30.36 -22.38 -21.02
C MET A 1 -29.05 -23.13 -20.78
N LYS A 2 -27.91 -22.43 -20.57
CA LYS A 2 -26.65 -23.11 -20.24
C LYS A 2 -26.73 -23.64 -18.81
N VAL A 3 -26.63 -24.96 -18.66
CA VAL A 3 -26.62 -25.60 -17.34
C VAL A 3 -25.35 -25.16 -16.63
N LYS A 4 -25.48 -24.34 -15.56
CA LYS A 4 -24.34 -23.95 -14.72
C LYS A 4 -23.66 -25.23 -14.20
N SER A 5 -22.34 -25.33 -14.35
CA SER A 5 -21.57 -26.45 -13.85
C SER A 5 -21.70 -26.53 -12.32
N ILE A 6 -21.50 -27.73 -11.77
CA ILE A 6 -21.62 -27.98 -10.34
C ILE A 6 -20.71 -27.07 -9.51
N GLY A 7 -19.52 -26.75 -10.02
CA GLY A 7 -18.57 -25.84 -9.37
C GLY A 7 -19.10 -24.42 -9.20
N TYR A 8 -19.73 -23.85 -10.23
CA TYR A 8 -20.34 -22.52 -10.13
C TYR A 8 -21.52 -22.49 -9.15
N ARG A 9 -22.29 -23.58 -9.08
CA ARG A 9 -23.39 -23.68 -8.10
C ARG A 9 -22.85 -23.77 -6.67
N LEU A 10 -21.76 -24.50 -6.46
CA LEU A 10 -21.10 -24.57 -5.15
C LEU A 10 -20.57 -23.21 -4.70
N MET A 11 -19.89 -22.48 -5.60
CA MET A 11 -19.39 -21.13 -5.32
C MET A 11 -20.49 -20.11 -5.03
N GLU A 12 -21.68 -20.25 -5.64
CA GLU A 12 -22.83 -19.37 -5.38
C GLU A 12 -23.59 -19.72 -4.09
N SER A 13 -23.46 -20.95 -3.59
CA SER A 13 -24.29 -21.48 -2.49
C SER A 13 -23.56 -21.64 -1.16
N LEU A 14 -22.22 -21.69 -1.19
CA LEU A 14 -21.38 -22.00 -0.03
C LEU A 14 -20.35 -20.89 0.22
N THR A 15 -19.96 -20.72 1.48
CA THR A 15 -18.86 -19.82 1.85
C THR A 15 -17.51 -20.43 1.48
N LYS A 16 -16.45 -19.60 1.41
CA LYS A 16 -15.08 -20.05 1.11
C LYS A 16 -14.63 -21.19 2.04
N ASP A 17 -14.94 -21.10 3.33
CA ASP A 17 -14.57 -22.11 4.33
C ASP A 17 -15.31 -23.44 4.12
N GLN A 18 -16.59 -23.38 3.74
CA GLN A 18 -17.38 -24.57 3.43
C GLN A 18 -16.87 -25.26 2.16
N ILE A 19 -16.43 -24.48 1.18
CA ILE A 19 -15.83 -24.99 -0.05
C ILE A 19 -14.48 -25.66 0.24
N ALA A 20 -13.65 -25.05 1.09
CA ALA A 20 -12.40 -25.65 1.55
C ALA A 20 -12.65 -27.01 2.23
N HIS A 21 -13.61 -27.07 3.17
CA HIS A 21 -13.96 -28.32 3.85
C HIS A 21 -14.47 -29.42 2.91
N VAL A 22 -15.27 -29.06 1.90
CA VAL A 22 -15.73 -30.01 0.87
C VAL A 22 -14.56 -30.54 0.05
N LEU A 23 -13.60 -29.69 -0.31
CA LEU A 23 -12.39 -30.10 -1.03
C LEU A 23 -11.53 -31.01 -0.17
N ASP A 24 -11.28 -30.68 1.10
CA ASP A 24 -10.49 -31.50 2.02
C ASP A 24 -11.11 -32.89 2.20
N THR A 25 -12.43 -32.96 2.37
CA THR A 25 -13.17 -34.23 2.48
C THR A 25 -13.08 -35.03 1.18
N ALA A 26 -13.20 -34.38 0.03
CA ALA A 26 -13.10 -35.01 -1.28
C ALA A 26 -11.69 -35.58 -1.54
N PHE A 27 -10.64 -34.82 -1.23
CA PHE A 27 -9.26 -35.25 -1.37
C PHE A 27 -8.88 -36.35 -0.37
N THR A 28 -9.47 -36.36 0.83
CA THR A 28 -9.31 -37.45 1.81
C THR A 28 -9.94 -38.76 1.31
N LEU A 29 -11.08 -38.67 0.61
CA LEU A 29 -11.78 -39.83 0.03
C LEU A 29 -11.10 -40.34 -1.25
N LEU A 30 -10.48 -39.45 -2.02
CA LEU A 30 -9.70 -39.75 -3.23
C LEU A 30 -8.29 -40.20 -2.85
N LYS A 31 -8.11 -41.45 -2.42
CA LYS A 31 -6.78 -42.03 -2.23
C LYS A 31 -5.94 -41.93 -3.52
N ASN A 32 -4.66 -41.58 -3.35
CA ASN A 32 -3.57 -41.28 -4.30
C ASN A 32 -3.78 -41.69 -5.78
N LYS A 33 -4.16 -42.94 -6.09
CA LYS A 33 -4.34 -43.42 -7.48
C LYS A 33 -5.40 -42.66 -8.29
N LYS A 34 -6.49 -42.18 -7.65
CA LYS A 34 -7.54 -41.42 -8.37
C LYS A 34 -7.24 -39.93 -8.47
N THR A 35 -6.28 -39.46 -7.68
CA THR A 35 -5.82 -38.07 -7.68
C THR A 35 -4.99 -37.80 -8.92
N ASP A 36 -4.10 -38.72 -9.30
CA ASP A 36 -3.29 -38.58 -10.52
C ASP A 36 -4.14 -38.52 -11.80
N GLU A 37 -5.20 -39.33 -11.88
CA GLU A 37 -6.16 -39.27 -13.00
C GLU A 37 -6.95 -37.95 -13.05
N LEU A 38 -7.22 -37.35 -11.89
CA LEU A 38 -7.88 -36.04 -11.79
C LEU A 38 -6.92 -34.92 -12.20
N LEU A 39 -5.65 -34.99 -11.80
CA LEU A 39 -4.60 -34.03 -12.15
C LEU A 39 -4.32 -34.04 -13.66
N GLN A 40 -4.33 -35.20 -14.32
CA GLN A 40 -4.17 -35.29 -15.77
C GLN A 40 -5.32 -34.65 -16.57
N LYS A 41 -6.52 -34.55 -15.98
CA LYS A 41 -7.70 -33.95 -16.64
C LYS A 41 -7.85 -32.46 -16.36
N LEU A 42 -7.06 -31.90 -15.45
CA LEU A 42 -7.07 -30.49 -15.11
C LEU A 42 -6.10 -29.69 -16.00
N ASN A 43 -6.30 -28.37 -16.07
CA ASN A 43 -5.33 -27.49 -16.71
C ASN A 43 -3.95 -27.69 -16.05
N LYS A 44 -2.89 -27.73 -16.87
CA LYS A 44 -1.49 -27.94 -16.48
C LYS A 44 -1.06 -27.08 -15.27
N ASP A 45 -1.50 -25.83 -15.19
CA ASP A 45 -1.12 -24.92 -14.09
C ASP A 45 -1.84 -25.27 -12.77
N VAL A 46 -3.12 -25.64 -12.87
CA VAL A 46 -3.94 -26.06 -11.72
C VAL A 46 -3.51 -27.44 -11.23
N ALA A 47 -3.20 -28.34 -12.16
CA ALA A 47 -2.66 -29.66 -11.87
C ALA A 47 -1.29 -29.55 -11.17
N ALA A 48 -0.38 -28.72 -11.68
CA ALA A 48 0.92 -28.49 -11.04
C ALA A 48 0.78 -27.96 -9.60
N THR A 49 -0.16 -27.02 -9.38
CA THR A 49 -0.44 -26.47 -8.06
C THR A 49 -0.96 -27.54 -7.10
N LEU A 50 -1.90 -28.38 -7.54
CA LEU A 50 -2.48 -29.45 -6.72
C LEU A 50 -1.50 -30.60 -6.47
N THR A 51 -0.69 -31.02 -7.46
CA THR A 51 0.37 -32.03 -7.27
C THR A 51 1.36 -31.60 -6.19
N ARG A 52 1.70 -30.29 -6.16
CA ARG A 52 2.60 -29.71 -5.17
C ARG A 52 2.00 -29.71 -3.76
N LEU A 53 0.71 -29.42 -3.64
CA LEU A 53 0.01 -29.41 -2.34
C LEU A 53 -0.21 -30.81 -1.77
N LEU A 54 -0.32 -31.83 -2.63
CA LEU A 54 -0.66 -33.20 -2.24
C LEU A 54 0.56 -34.12 -2.04
N SER A 55 1.78 -33.66 -2.35
CA SER A 55 3.01 -34.45 -2.18
C SER A 55 3.58 -34.29 -0.76
N PRO A 56 3.61 -35.34 0.09
CA PRO A 56 4.01 -35.21 1.49
C PRO A 56 5.53 -35.04 1.73
N GLU A 57 6.37 -35.31 0.72
CA GLU A 57 7.82 -35.15 0.85
C GLU A 57 8.40 -34.61 -0.46
N THR A 58 8.57 -33.30 -0.53
CA THR A 58 9.76 -32.63 -1.09
C THR A 58 9.57 -31.14 -0.82
N SER A 59 10.00 -30.75 0.38
CA SER A 59 10.49 -29.40 0.62
C SER A 59 11.65 -29.14 -0.35
N SER A 60 11.34 -28.55 -1.51
CA SER A 60 12.31 -27.76 -2.27
C SER A 60 12.07 -26.29 -1.89
N PRO A 61 12.99 -25.67 -1.13
CA PRO A 61 12.84 -24.30 -0.64
C PRO A 61 13.37 -23.29 -1.67
N GLN A 62 12.63 -23.00 -2.73
CA GLN A 62 13.07 -21.98 -3.70
C GLN A 62 12.04 -20.94 -4.15
N GLU A 63 10.79 -20.97 -3.66
CA GLU A 63 9.85 -19.84 -3.83
C GLU A 63 9.34 -19.26 -2.51
N ILE A 64 9.12 -20.09 -1.48
CA ILE A 64 8.64 -19.64 -0.16
C ILE A 64 9.65 -18.67 0.50
N SER A 65 10.97 -18.90 0.30
CA SER A 65 12.00 -17.99 0.82
C SER A 65 12.05 -16.62 0.12
N SER A 66 11.54 -16.47 -1.11
CA SER A 66 11.62 -15.18 -1.83
C SER A 66 10.53 -14.23 -1.36
N ASP A 67 9.32 -14.74 -1.18
CA ASP A 67 8.17 -13.91 -0.84
C ASP A 67 8.18 -13.53 0.64
N GLU A 68 8.55 -14.44 1.55
CA GLU A 68 8.77 -14.10 2.96
C GLU A 68 9.88 -13.05 3.14
N LYS A 69 11.03 -13.20 2.46
CA LYS A 69 12.11 -12.20 2.52
C LYS A 69 11.71 -10.86 1.92
N LEU A 70 10.83 -10.86 0.92
CA LEU A 70 10.31 -9.64 0.32
C LEU A 70 9.32 -8.95 1.27
N ILE A 71 8.48 -9.72 1.97
CA ILE A 71 7.60 -9.19 3.02
C ILE A 71 8.42 -8.63 4.19
N GLU A 72 9.45 -9.36 4.64
CA GLU A 72 10.36 -8.89 5.71
C GLU A 72 11.04 -7.57 5.30
N LYS A 73 11.56 -7.49 4.08
CA LYS A 73 12.16 -6.25 3.56
C LYS A 73 11.14 -5.13 3.42
N TRP A 74 9.91 -5.44 3.04
CA TRP A 74 8.82 -4.47 2.94
C TRP A 74 8.44 -3.93 4.31
N ASN A 75 8.30 -4.79 5.32
CA ASN A 75 8.01 -4.40 6.69
C ASN A 75 9.13 -3.52 7.25
N HIS A 76 10.40 -3.87 7.02
CA HIS A 76 11.53 -3.03 7.42
C HIS A 76 11.48 -1.62 6.78
N LEU A 77 11.07 -1.53 5.51
CA LEU A 77 10.91 -0.23 4.86
C LEU A 77 9.75 0.57 5.47
N TRP A 78 8.67 -0.09 5.85
CA TRP A 78 7.59 0.55 6.60
C TRP A 78 7.99 0.96 7.99
N ASP A 79 8.79 0.15 8.69
CA ASP A 79 9.35 0.54 9.99
C ASP A 79 10.22 1.80 9.84
N GLU A 80 11.08 1.89 8.81
CA GLU A 80 11.83 3.12 8.47
C GLU A 80 10.89 4.31 8.19
N TRP A 81 9.79 4.08 7.46
CA TRP A 81 8.79 5.12 7.18
C TRP A 81 8.09 5.59 8.47
N HIS A 82 7.61 4.67 9.30
CA HIS A 82 6.92 4.99 10.55
C HIS A 82 7.85 5.66 11.55
N GLU A 83 9.14 5.29 11.60
CA GLU A 83 10.14 6.00 12.41
C GLU A 83 10.27 7.47 11.99
N ILE A 84 10.25 7.76 10.69
CA ILE A 84 10.22 9.13 10.16
C ILE A 84 8.94 9.85 10.61
N VAL A 85 7.77 9.24 10.40
CA VAL A 85 6.47 9.85 10.75
C VAL A 85 6.31 10.04 12.27
N PHE A 86 6.90 9.17 13.08
CA PHE A 86 6.88 9.26 14.54
C PHE A 86 7.64 10.47 15.06
N GLU A 87 8.69 10.91 14.36
CA GLU A 87 9.45 12.12 14.71
C GLU A 87 8.73 13.41 14.29
N VAL A 88 7.64 13.32 13.51
CA VAL A 88 6.81 14.47 13.13
C VAL A 88 5.89 14.85 14.29
N GLY A 89 5.76 16.15 14.56
CA GLY A 89 5.02 16.68 15.72
C GLY A 89 5.87 16.74 17.00
N ASN A 90 7.11 16.23 16.98
CA ASN A 90 8.02 16.33 18.11
C ASN A 90 8.76 17.68 18.08
N GLU A 91 8.51 18.54 19.07
CA GLU A 91 9.09 19.88 19.17
C GLU A 91 10.62 19.93 19.29
N LYS A 92 11.26 18.79 19.58
CA LYS A 92 12.72 18.65 19.63
C LYS A 92 13.20 17.54 18.69
N GLY A 93 12.33 17.14 17.78
CA GLY A 93 12.56 16.07 16.82
C GLY A 93 13.50 16.52 15.71
N LYS A 94 13.80 15.55 14.85
CA LYS A 94 14.72 15.72 13.71
C LYS A 94 14.29 16.81 12.72
N TYR A 95 12.97 17.06 12.62
CA TYR A 95 12.39 17.98 11.64
C TYR A 95 12.19 19.40 12.19
N VAL A 96 12.76 19.71 13.36
CA VAL A 96 12.79 21.05 13.90
C VAL A 96 14.12 21.70 13.52
N TYR A 97 14.06 22.72 12.68
CA TYR A 97 15.23 23.45 12.22
C TYR A 97 15.35 24.79 12.94
N GLN A 98 16.58 25.11 13.33
CA GLN A 98 16.95 26.39 13.93
C GLN A 98 18.37 26.71 13.48
N GLU A 99 18.53 27.65 12.53
CA GLU A 99 19.85 28.03 12.01
C GLU A 99 20.68 28.71 13.10
N HIS A 100 20.04 29.62 13.85
CA HIS A 100 20.68 30.34 14.94
C HIS A 100 19.89 30.21 16.25
N HIS A 101 20.61 30.10 17.36
CA HIS A 101 20.01 29.93 18.70
C HIS A 101 19.11 31.10 19.17
N TRP A 102 19.14 32.24 18.49
CA TRP A 102 18.29 33.41 18.76
C TRP A 102 17.04 33.46 17.87
N GLU A 103 16.97 32.63 16.83
CA GLU A 103 15.80 32.50 15.96
C GLU A 103 14.82 31.51 16.57
N GLN A 104 13.54 31.67 16.24
CA GLN A 104 12.54 30.68 16.64
C GLN A 104 12.72 29.41 15.79
N PRO A 105 12.73 28.22 16.40
CA PRO A 105 12.71 26.98 15.65
C PRO A 105 11.43 26.89 14.83
N TYR A 106 11.53 26.31 13.64
CA TYR A 106 10.38 26.06 12.78
C TYR A 106 10.45 24.64 12.22
N PHE A 107 9.31 24.17 11.72
CA PHE A 107 9.20 22.85 11.10
C PHE A 107 9.83 22.85 9.70
N ASP A 108 10.77 21.94 9.45
CA ASP A 108 11.41 21.73 8.15
C ASP A 108 10.69 20.64 7.34
N GLY A 109 9.70 21.08 6.55
CA GLY A 109 8.95 20.23 5.64
C GLY A 109 9.80 19.62 4.51
N TYR A 110 10.92 20.25 4.12
CA TYR A 110 11.81 19.72 3.10
C TYR A 110 12.63 18.54 3.62
N ALA A 111 13.12 18.62 4.86
CA ALA A 111 13.83 17.52 5.49
C ALA A 111 12.92 16.29 5.64
N LEU A 112 11.66 16.49 6.04
CA LEU A 112 10.67 15.41 6.10
C LEU A 112 10.43 14.79 4.73
N ALA A 113 10.13 15.62 3.72
CA ALA A 113 9.88 15.19 2.35
C ALA A 113 11.03 14.37 1.77
N SER A 114 12.27 14.83 1.98
CA SER A 114 13.48 14.17 1.49
C SER A 114 13.71 12.80 2.13
N ASP A 115 13.43 12.65 3.43
CA ASP A 115 13.60 11.37 4.12
C ASP A 115 12.54 10.35 3.71
N LEU A 116 11.27 10.79 3.59
CA LEU A 116 10.20 9.94 3.06
C LEU A 116 10.51 9.50 1.62
N ASP A 117 11.07 10.37 0.78
CA ASP A 117 11.43 10.01 -0.60
C ASP A 117 12.51 8.93 -0.66
N LYS A 118 13.53 9.01 0.19
CA LYS A 118 14.60 7.99 0.26
C LYS A 118 14.06 6.60 0.59
N VAL A 119 13.06 6.52 1.48
CA VAL A 119 12.39 5.25 1.79
C VAL A 119 11.52 4.81 0.62
N ALA A 120 10.75 5.74 0.05
CA ALA A 120 9.90 5.46 -1.10
C ALA A 120 10.67 4.97 -2.33
N GLU A 121 11.87 5.50 -2.60
CA GLU A 121 12.76 5.03 -3.66
C GLU A 121 13.07 3.54 -3.52
N LYS A 122 13.28 3.08 -2.29
CA LYS A 122 13.52 1.67 -1.99
C LYS A 122 12.22 0.85 -2.08
N MET A 123 11.06 1.42 -1.77
CA MET A 123 9.75 0.75 -1.83
C MET A 123 9.25 0.53 -3.27
N LEU A 124 9.46 1.50 -4.17
CA LEU A 124 8.94 1.53 -5.54
C LEU A 124 9.08 0.21 -6.33
N PRO A 125 10.24 -0.50 -6.29
CA PRO A 125 10.43 -1.75 -7.01
C PRO A 125 9.55 -2.92 -6.49
N PHE A 126 9.09 -2.85 -5.24
CA PHE A 126 8.37 -3.95 -4.59
C PHE A 126 6.85 -3.83 -4.72
N LEU A 127 6.32 -2.63 -5.01
CA LEU A 127 4.88 -2.34 -4.98
C LEU A 127 4.02 -3.31 -5.79
N ASP A 128 4.39 -3.63 -7.03
CA ASP A 128 3.60 -4.55 -7.87
C ASP A 128 3.53 -5.96 -7.27
N LYS A 129 4.63 -6.40 -6.63
CA LYS A 129 4.73 -7.74 -6.07
C LYS A 129 4.02 -7.82 -4.72
N ILE A 130 4.19 -6.81 -3.86
CA ILE A 130 3.47 -6.70 -2.58
C ILE A 130 1.97 -6.61 -2.80
N TYR A 131 1.52 -5.78 -3.75
CA TYR A 131 0.10 -5.65 -4.06
C TYR A 131 -0.51 -6.98 -4.52
N LYS A 132 0.20 -7.76 -5.35
CA LYS A 132 -0.24 -9.11 -5.77
C LYS A 132 -0.33 -10.10 -4.61
N LEU A 133 0.57 -9.98 -3.63
CA LEU A 133 0.58 -10.82 -2.43
C LEU A 133 -0.54 -10.47 -1.45
N ARG A 134 -1.25 -9.35 -1.64
CA ARG A 134 -2.37 -8.90 -0.78
C ARG A 134 -1.97 -8.78 0.70
N VAL A 135 -0.74 -8.34 0.93
CA VAL A 135 -0.18 -8.13 2.28
C VAL A 135 -0.79 -6.90 2.94
N GLU A 136 -1.09 -5.88 2.14
CA GLU A 136 -1.54 -4.57 2.59
C GLU A 136 -2.95 -4.23 2.13
N GLU A 137 -3.55 -3.26 2.80
CA GLU A 137 -4.87 -2.73 2.45
C GLU A 137 -4.83 -1.84 1.20
N ASP A 138 -5.96 -1.77 0.49
CA ASP A 138 -6.08 -0.95 -0.70
C ASP A 138 -5.85 0.55 -0.42
N LYS A 139 -6.08 1.02 0.82
CA LYS A 139 -6.00 2.43 1.24
C LYS A 139 -4.71 2.78 1.99
N LEU A 140 -3.69 1.94 1.92
CA LEU A 140 -2.41 2.09 2.64
C LEU A 140 -1.87 3.53 2.62
N PHE A 141 -1.53 4.05 1.44
CA PHE A 141 -0.95 5.40 1.33
C PHE A 141 -1.94 6.55 1.60
N GLU A 142 -3.26 6.33 1.46
CA GLU A 142 -4.26 7.33 1.84
C GLU A 142 -4.22 7.59 3.35
N GLN A 143 -4.19 6.52 4.15
CA GLN A 143 -4.13 6.62 5.62
C GLN A 143 -2.82 7.28 6.05
N GLU A 144 -1.68 6.81 5.52
CA GLU A 144 -0.36 7.34 5.86
C GLU A 144 -0.21 8.83 5.58
N ILE A 145 -0.73 9.31 4.43
CA ILE A 145 -0.70 10.73 4.10
C ILE A 145 -1.53 11.55 5.09
N LEU A 146 -2.69 11.04 5.49
CA LEU A 146 -3.56 11.73 6.45
C LEU A 146 -2.93 11.75 7.86
N ASP A 147 -2.23 10.68 8.24
CA ASP A 147 -1.54 10.59 9.52
C ASP A 147 -0.35 11.55 9.59
N ILE A 148 0.43 11.67 8.51
CA ILE A 148 1.50 12.68 8.40
C ILE A 148 0.92 14.10 8.56
N GLU A 149 -0.15 14.41 7.83
CA GLU A 149 -0.81 15.71 7.93
C GLU A 149 -1.32 15.97 9.35
N PHE A 150 -1.92 14.96 10.00
CA PHE A 150 -2.35 15.06 11.39
C PHE A 150 -1.17 15.37 12.33
N GLN A 151 -0.06 14.65 12.20
CA GLN A 151 1.14 14.83 13.03
C GLN A 151 1.79 16.22 12.82
N ILE A 152 1.81 16.74 11.60
CA ILE A 152 2.29 18.11 11.33
C ILE A 152 1.42 19.14 12.07
N ASN A 153 0.11 18.90 12.16
CA ASN A 153 -0.82 19.78 12.85
C ASN A 153 -0.75 19.70 14.39
N GLU A 154 -0.03 18.72 14.95
CA GLU A 154 0.25 18.67 16.39
C GLU A 154 1.35 19.66 16.81
N TYR A 155 2.10 20.23 15.85
CA TYR A 155 3.05 21.31 16.18
C TYR A 155 2.32 22.54 16.74
N PRO A 156 2.89 23.22 17.73
CA PRO A 156 2.30 24.42 18.27
C PRO A 156 2.36 25.58 17.25
N ASP A 157 1.33 26.44 17.24
CA ASP A 157 1.18 27.58 16.30
C ASP A 157 2.46 28.42 16.11
N TRP A 158 3.28 28.57 17.17
CA TRP A 158 4.49 29.37 17.10
C TRP A 158 5.58 28.79 16.20
N MET A 159 5.53 27.49 15.87
CA MET A 159 6.45 26.84 14.93
C MET A 159 6.11 27.11 13.46
N GLY A 160 4.93 27.67 13.18
CA GLY A 160 4.52 28.02 11.83
C GLY A 160 4.48 26.84 10.87
N ALA A 161 4.25 25.61 11.36
CA ALA A 161 4.18 24.42 10.50
C ALA A 161 3.06 24.54 9.44
N GLU A 162 2.00 25.27 9.77
CA GLU A 162 0.90 25.64 8.87
C GLU A 162 1.34 26.54 7.71
N HIS A 163 2.41 27.30 7.91
CA HIS A 163 3.00 28.19 6.91
C HIS A 163 4.03 27.50 6.04
N GLU A 164 4.54 26.34 6.46
CA GLU A 164 5.54 25.61 5.70
C GLU A 164 4.96 24.64 4.69
N GLU A 165 5.61 24.62 3.54
CA GLU A 165 5.22 23.81 2.40
C GLU A 165 5.82 22.40 2.55
N CYS A 166 4.99 21.44 2.97
CA CYS A 166 5.36 20.02 2.98
C CYS A 166 4.74 19.34 1.75
N TYR A 167 5.60 18.80 0.89
CA TYR A 167 5.19 18.08 -0.32
C TYR A 167 5.83 16.71 -0.36
N LEU A 168 5.14 15.73 -0.96
CA LEU A 168 5.80 14.48 -1.33
C LEU A 168 6.73 14.75 -2.52
N GLU A 169 7.97 14.30 -2.39
CA GLU A 169 8.92 14.28 -3.50
C GLU A 169 8.56 13.17 -4.52
N SER A 170 9.43 12.97 -5.52
CA SER A 170 9.09 12.21 -6.71
C SER A 170 8.79 10.73 -6.42
N ALA A 171 9.62 10.07 -5.61
CA ALA A 171 9.46 8.65 -5.34
C ALA A 171 8.25 8.37 -4.46
N ALA A 172 8.04 9.15 -3.41
CA ALA A 172 6.89 9.06 -2.52
C ALA A 172 5.59 9.32 -3.27
N THR A 173 5.54 10.37 -4.10
CA THR A 173 4.40 10.61 -5.01
C THR A 173 4.14 9.40 -5.90
N ARG A 174 5.18 8.83 -6.52
CA ARG A 174 5.03 7.68 -7.41
C ARG A 174 4.55 6.43 -6.67
N CYS A 175 4.94 6.22 -5.41
CA CYS A 175 4.43 5.13 -4.58
C CYS A 175 2.92 5.25 -4.41
N VAL A 176 2.45 6.42 -4.00
CA VAL A 176 1.03 6.73 -3.79
C VAL A 176 0.25 6.50 -5.09
N LEU A 177 0.65 7.15 -6.19
CA LEU A 177 -0.05 7.04 -7.46
C LEU A 177 -0.07 5.61 -8.00
N LYS A 178 1.04 4.88 -7.87
CA LYS A 178 1.14 3.50 -8.34
C LYS A 178 0.29 2.57 -7.49
N TRP A 179 0.27 2.74 -6.17
CA TRP A 179 -0.58 1.95 -5.28
C TRP A 179 -2.06 2.19 -5.56
N GLU A 180 -2.47 3.45 -5.65
CA GLU A 180 -3.84 3.82 -5.96
C GLU A 180 -4.28 3.31 -7.35
N TRP A 181 -3.38 3.32 -8.33
CA TRP A 181 -3.64 2.73 -9.63
C TRP A 181 -3.86 1.21 -9.56
N LEU A 182 -3.00 0.51 -8.81
CA LEU A 182 -3.11 -0.93 -8.58
C LEU A 182 -4.43 -1.28 -7.87
N ALA A 183 -4.81 -0.49 -6.86
CA ALA A 183 -6.05 -0.64 -6.09
C ALA A 183 -7.33 -0.31 -6.88
N ALA A 184 -7.27 0.65 -7.80
CA ALA A 184 -8.44 1.19 -8.45
C ALA A 184 -9.14 0.24 -9.45
N GLY A 185 -8.36 -0.60 -10.16
CA GLY A 185 -8.88 -1.51 -11.20
C GLY A 185 -9.49 -0.83 -12.43
N SER A 186 -9.69 0.48 -12.42
CA SER A 186 -10.15 1.30 -13.55
C SER A 186 -9.66 2.75 -13.42
N ALA A 187 -9.56 3.46 -14.54
CA ALA A 187 -9.16 4.87 -14.54
C ALA A 187 -10.17 5.78 -13.83
N GLU A 188 -11.48 5.48 -13.91
CA GLU A 188 -12.51 6.26 -13.24
C GLU A 188 -12.39 6.14 -11.71
N THR A 189 -12.20 4.91 -11.22
CA THR A 189 -11.98 4.66 -9.80
C THR A 189 -10.68 5.31 -9.33
N PHE A 190 -9.62 5.26 -10.13
CA PHE A 190 -8.34 5.88 -9.80
C PHE A 190 -8.49 7.39 -9.59
N VAL A 191 -9.11 8.09 -10.54
CA VAL A 191 -9.36 9.54 -10.41
C VAL A 191 -10.20 9.85 -9.18
N LYS A 192 -11.26 9.08 -8.90
CA LYS A 192 -12.08 9.27 -7.70
C LYS A 192 -11.26 9.13 -6.42
N ARG A 193 -10.39 8.13 -6.34
CA ARG A 193 -9.54 7.88 -5.16
C ARG A 193 -8.51 8.97 -4.94
N ILE A 194 -7.86 9.45 -6.01
CA ILE A 194 -6.96 10.60 -5.93
C ILE A 194 -7.70 11.86 -5.44
N LEU A 195 -8.90 12.13 -5.97
CA LEU A 195 -9.74 13.23 -5.50
C LEU A 195 -10.18 13.06 -4.04
N GLU A 196 -10.39 11.83 -3.56
CA GLU A 196 -10.70 11.55 -2.17
C GLU A 196 -9.52 11.86 -1.25
N ILE A 197 -8.29 11.50 -1.63
CA ILE A 197 -7.06 11.86 -0.89
C ILE A 197 -6.91 13.38 -0.84
N GLU A 198 -7.03 14.07 -1.99
CA GLU A 198 -6.98 15.54 -2.05
C GLU A 198 -8.04 16.19 -1.17
N LYS A 199 -9.25 15.63 -1.15
CA LYS A 199 -10.35 16.11 -0.31
C LYS A 199 -10.12 15.79 1.17
N GLY A 200 -9.49 14.66 1.49
CA GLY A 200 -9.10 14.28 2.85
C GLY A 200 -8.13 15.29 3.43
N LEU A 201 -7.05 15.57 2.70
CA LEU A 201 -6.11 16.65 3.01
C LEU A 201 -6.85 18.00 3.17
N SER A 202 -7.75 18.32 2.25
CA SER A 202 -8.57 19.55 2.35
C SER A 202 -9.47 19.63 3.57
N ARG A 203 -9.95 18.50 4.10
CA ARG A 203 -10.82 18.45 5.29
C ARG A 203 -10.06 18.60 6.58
N VAL A 204 -8.87 18.00 6.68
CA VAL A 204 -7.96 18.23 7.80
C VAL A 204 -7.63 19.73 7.87
N MET A 205 -7.34 20.35 6.73
CA MET A 205 -7.14 21.81 6.63
C MET A 205 -8.39 22.66 6.97
N ALA A 206 -9.60 22.17 6.68
CA ALA A 206 -10.84 22.96 6.84
C ALA A 206 -11.45 22.95 8.25
N ASN A 207 -11.09 21.99 9.11
CA ASN A 207 -11.59 21.90 10.48
C ASN A 207 -10.80 22.76 11.49
N MET A 208 -9.95 23.65 11.00
CA MET A 208 -9.05 24.48 11.79
C MET A 208 -9.66 25.88 12.08
N PRO A 209 -9.38 26.47 13.26
CA PRO A 209 -10.04 27.69 13.74
C PRO A 209 -9.66 28.98 13.00
N TYR A 210 -8.61 28.96 12.19
CA TYR A 210 -8.19 30.10 11.38
C TYR A 210 -8.30 29.74 9.90
N GLY A 211 -8.95 30.60 9.11
CA GLY A 211 -9.25 30.31 7.71
C GLY A 211 -8.00 30.35 6.84
N TRP A 212 -7.59 29.19 6.32
CA TRP A 212 -6.45 29.08 5.41
C TRP A 212 -6.92 28.63 4.02
N ARG A 213 -6.53 29.40 3.00
CA ARG A 213 -6.84 29.20 1.59
C ARG A 213 -5.54 28.86 0.89
N LEU A 214 -5.51 27.74 0.15
CA LEU A 214 -4.47 27.21 -0.75
C LEU A 214 -3.58 26.08 -0.19
N ARG A 215 -3.98 24.81 -0.42
CA ARG A 215 -3.05 23.73 -0.83
C ARG A 215 -3.77 22.81 -1.84
N GLU A 216 -3.92 23.27 -3.08
CA GLU A 216 -4.38 22.42 -4.20
C GLU A 216 -3.23 21.56 -4.78
N ASN A 217 -2.00 21.65 -4.25
CA ASN A 217 -0.79 21.27 -5.00
C ASN A 217 0.03 20.11 -4.43
N CYS A 218 -0.27 19.54 -3.25
CA CYS A 218 0.51 18.44 -2.67
C CYS A 218 0.55 17.19 -3.55
N ILE A 219 -0.49 16.97 -4.36
CA ILE A 219 -0.58 15.85 -5.29
C ILE A 219 -0.62 16.36 -6.74
N ARG A 220 -1.29 17.49 -6.98
CA ARG A 220 -1.54 18.03 -8.32
C ARG A 220 -0.28 18.45 -9.07
N GLN A 221 0.64 19.21 -8.45
CA GLN A 221 1.87 19.63 -9.14
C GLN A 221 2.79 18.45 -9.48
N PRO A 222 3.02 17.48 -8.56
CA PRO A 222 3.75 16.26 -8.89
C PRO A 222 3.09 15.42 -9.99
N VAL A 223 1.75 15.25 -9.95
CA VAL A 223 0.99 14.52 -10.97
C VAL A 223 1.08 15.21 -12.34
N GLU A 224 0.89 16.53 -12.40
CA GLU A 224 1.00 17.30 -13.64
C GLU A 224 2.43 17.25 -14.21
N LYS A 225 3.47 17.37 -13.37
CA LYS A 225 4.87 17.19 -13.78
C LYS A 225 5.15 15.78 -14.29
N LEU A 226 4.61 14.73 -13.66
CA LEU A 226 4.78 13.34 -14.09
C LEU A 226 4.04 13.05 -15.41
N LEU A 227 2.86 13.62 -15.62
CA LEU A 227 2.11 13.51 -16.87
C LEU A 227 2.76 14.28 -18.03
N LEU A 228 3.42 15.41 -17.73
CA LEU A 228 4.10 16.24 -18.74
C LEU A 228 5.48 15.69 -19.13
N ASN A 229 6.20 15.06 -18.21
CA ASN A 229 7.54 14.48 -18.45
C ASN A 229 7.51 13.03 -18.98
N GLY A 230 6.33 12.43 -19.13
CA GLY A 230 6.12 11.09 -19.69
C GLY A 230 6.04 11.00 -21.21
N LYS A 231 6.63 11.95 -21.96
CA LYS A 231 6.76 11.91 -23.43
C LYS A 231 8.18 11.58 -23.86
#